data_AF-A0A2U3NXC8-F1
#
_entry.id   AF-A0A2U3NXC8-F1
#
_cell.length_a   1.000
_cell.length_b   1.000
_cell.length_c   1.000
_cell.angle_alpha   90.00
_cell.angle_beta   90.00
_cell.angle_gamma   90.00
#
_symmetry.space_group_name_H-M   'P 1'
#
loop_
_entity.id
_entity.type
_entity.pdbx_description
1 polymer ?
#
loop_
_entity_poly.entity_id
_entity_poly.type
_entity_poly.pdbx_seq_one_letter_code
_entity_poly.pdbx_strand_id
1 'polypeptide(L)'
;MGSKGYDAIRAEDIQRGDNIEFPSNDPDVKWYVEEGRASKPPCDQPGVQWYVEQRVGEVLVSPLGDLHTFIVKEVGAGAEVEVRVRGHVQVRRYRLNH
;
A
#
# COMPACT_ATOMS: atom_id res chain seq x y z
N MET A 1 5.64 -17.10 11.03
CA MET A 1 6.93 -16.42 11.26
C MET A 1 6.74 -14.97 10.88
N GLY A 2 6.80 -14.06 11.85
CA GLY A 2 6.67 -12.63 11.56
C GLY A 2 7.83 -12.17 10.68
N SER A 3 7.51 -11.58 9.54
CA SER A 3 8.44 -10.88 8.68
C SER A 3 9.09 -9.76 9.49
N LYS A 4 10.34 -9.97 9.95
CA LYS A 4 11.05 -9.03 10.82
C LYS A 4 11.01 -7.62 10.20
N GLY A 5 10.43 -6.67 10.92
CA GLY A 5 10.35 -5.26 10.52
C GLY A 5 9.12 -4.85 9.71
N TYR A 6 8.06 -5.67 9.65
CA TYR A 6 6.73 -5.23 9.23
C TYR A 6 5.77 -5.31 10.43
N ASP A 7 5.00 -4.26 10.63
CA ASP A 7 3.94 -4.17 11.62
C ASP A 7 2.60 -4.48 10.98
N ALA A 8 1.80 -5.31 11.63
CA ALA A 8 0.41 -5.53 11.22
C ALA A 8 -0.44 -4.36 11.72
N ILE A 9 -1.00 -3.58 10.80
CA ILE A 9 -1.88 -2.44 11.09
C ILE A 9 -3.23 -2.65 10.42
N ARG A 10 -4.23 -1.86 10.82
CA ARG A 10 -5.48 -1.81 10.06
C ARG A 10 -5.31 -0.94 8.83
N ALA A 11 -5.98 -1.29 7.75
CA ALA A 11 -6.02 -0.47 6.54
C ALA A 11 -6.58 0.94 6.82
N GLU A 12 -7.50 1.07 7.77
CA GLU A 12 -8.03 2.37 8.20
C GLU A 12 -7.00 3.29 8.85
N ASP A 13 -5.93 2.74 9.43
CA ASP A 13 -4.86 3.50 10.07
C ASP A 13 -3.83 4.04 9.08
N ILE A 14 -3.89 3.64 7.79
CA ILE A 14 -3.03 4.18 6.73
C ILE A 14 -3.51 5.59 6.40
N GLN A 15 -2.61 6.57 6.55
CA GLN A 15 -2.92 7.97 6.37
C GLN A 15 -2.19 8.57 5.17
N ARG A 16 -2.79 9.62 4.60
CA ARG A 16 -2.11 10.47 3.62
C ARG A 16 -0.82 11.01 4.25
N GLY A 17 0.27 10.94 3.51
CA GLY A 17 1.59 11.37 3.97
C GLY A 17 2.46 10.24 4.52
N ASP A 18 1.90 9.05 4.76
CA ASP A 18 2.70 7.91 5.19
C ASP A 18 3.64 7.45 4.06
N ASN A 19 4.89 7.14 4.41
CA ASN A 19 5.79 6.35 3.57
C ASN A 19 5.75 4.91 4.06
N ILE A 20 5.24 3.99 3.24
CA ILE A 20 5.06 2.58 3.62
C ILE A 20 5.70 1.65 2.61
N GLU A 21 6.18 0.52 3.09
CA GLU A 21 6.57 -0.61 2.25
C GLU A 21 5.63 -1.78 2.58
N PHE A 22 5.04 -2.37 1.54
CA PHE A 22 4.28 -3.60 1.64
C PHE A 22 5.21 -4.81 1.43
N PRO A 23 5.01 -5.94 2.11
CA PRO A 23 5.76 -7.15 1.82
C PRO A 23 5.40 -7.65 0.41
N SER A 24 6.41 -8.16 -0.29
CA SER A 24 6.21 -8.81 -1.59
C SER A 24 5.23 -9.98 -1.44
N ASN A 25 4.19 -10.03 -2.28
CA ASN A 25 3.17 -11.08 -2.32
C ASN A 25 2.23 -11.17 -1.09
N ASP A 26 1.96 -10.07 -0.40
CA ASP A 26 0.88 -10.05 0.62
C ASP A 26 -0.48 -10.33 -0.05
N PRO A 27 -1.22 -11.39 0.35
CA PRO A 27 -2.50 -11.73 -0.28
C PRO A 27 -3.58 -10.67 -0.07
N ASP A 28 -3.48 -9.88 0.99
CA ASP A 28 -4.43 -8.82 1.39
C ASP A 28 -4.14 -7.48 0.70
N VAL A 29 -3.06 -7.41 -0.08
CA VAL A 29 -2.68 -6.26 -0.92
C VAL A 29 -2.93 -6.61 -2.39
N LYS A 30 -3.74 -5.80 -3.06
CA LYS A 30 -3.99 -5.90 -4.50
C LYS A 30 -3.58 -4.61 -5.20
N TRP A 31 -2.69 -4.76 -6.17
CA TRP A 31 -2.20 -3.66 -6.99
C TRP A 31 -3.05 -3.53 -8.25
N TYR A 32 -3.47 -2.32 -8.57
CA TYR A 32 -4.17 -1.99 -9.79
C TYR A 32 -3.37 -0.95 -10.57
N VAL A 33 -2.82 -1.41 -11.70
CA VAL A 33 -2.04 -0.58 -12.62
C VAL A 33 -2.93 -0.29 -13.82
N GLU A 34 -3.22 0.98 -14.08
CA GLU A 34 -3.94 1.34 -15.31
C GLU A 34 -3.11 0.94 -16.53
N GLU A 35 -3.71 0.13 -17.42
CA GLU A 35 -3.13 -0.27 -18.70
C GLU A 35 -2.89 0.96 -19.58
N GLY A 36 -1.70 1.56 -19.46
CA GLY A 36 -1.29 2.74 -20.22
C GLY A 36 -0.40 3.72 -19.47
N ARG A 37 -0.36 3.66 -18.12
CA ARG A 37 0.44 4.60 -17.31
C ARG A 37 1.81 4.09 -16.86
N ALA A 38 2.03 2.78 -16.78
CA ALA A 38 3.34 2.25 -16.40
C ALA A 38 3.60 0.87 -17.03
N SER A 39 4.73 0.72 -17.71
CA SER A 39 5.28 -0.58 -18.09
C SER A 39 5.78 -1.29 -16.83
N LYS A 40 4.85 -1.93 -16.09
CA LYS A 40 5.08 -2.74 -14.87
C LYS A 40 5.80 -1.97 -13.74
N PRO A 41 5.07 -1.18 -12.93
CA PRO A 41 5.64 -0.63 -11.70
C PRO A 41 6.08 -1.78 -10.76
N PRO A 42 7.11 -1.58 -9.91
CA PRO A 42 7.68 -2.62 -9.04
C PRO A 42 6.77 -2.97 -7.84
N CYS A 43 5.46 -2.97 -8.06
CA CYS A 43 4.39 -3.10 -7.07
C CYS A 43 4.54 -4.30 -6.13
N ASP A 44 5.09 -5.41 -6.61
CA ASP A 44 5.28 -6.65 -5.85
C ASP A 44 6.72 -6.89 -5.41
N GLN A 45 7.63 -5.94 -5.67
CA GLN A 45 9.04 -6.08 -5.33
C GLN A 45 9.30 -5.67 -3.87
N PRO A 46 10.11 -6.45 -3.13
CA PRO A 46 10.49 -6.08 -1.77
C PRO A 46 11.40 -4.84 -1.79
N GLY A 47 11.34 -4.02 -0.73
CA GLY A 47 12.20 -2.84 -0.57
C GLY A 47 11.69 -1.56 -1.22
N VAL A 48 10.53 -1.58 -1.89
CA VAL A 48 9.94 -0.39 -2.52
C VAL A 48 9.15 0.41 -1.49
N GLN A 49 9.46 1.70 -1.38
CA GLN A 49 8.71 2.63 -0.54
C GLN A 49 7.64 3.35 -1.36
N TRP A 50 6.45 3.41 -0.79
CA TRP A 50 5.26 4.01 -1.37
C TRP A 50 4.78 5.15 -0.48
N TYR A 51 4.76 6.36 -1.02
CA TYR A 51 4.13 7.52 -0.41
C TYR A 51 2.61 7.45 -0.63
N VAL A 52 1.84 7.48 0.45
CA VAL A 52 0.37 7.50 0.40
C VAL A 52 -0.10 8.91 0.04
N GLU A 53 -0.52 9.09 -1.21
CA GLU A 53 -0.95 10.38 -1.69
C GLU A 53 -2.39 10.69 -1.27
N GLN A 54 -3.27 9.71 -1.42
CA GLN A 54 -4.69 9.86 -1.11
C GLN A 54 -5.36 8.52 -0.87
N ARG A 55 -6.37 8.53 -0.01
CA ARG A 55 -7.37 7.46 0.10
C ARG A 55 -8.53 7.82 -0.82
N VAL A 56 -8.93 6.89 -1.69
CA VAL A 56 -9.94 7.12 -2.74
C VAL A 56 -11.06 6.09 -2.66
N GLY A 57 -12.22 6.46 -3.23
CA GLY A 57 -13.39 5.60 -3.28
C GLY A 57 -14.11 5.42 -1.94
N GLU A 58 -15.25 4.74 -2.00
CA GLU A 58 -15.99 4.32 -0.81
C GLU A 58 -15.32 3.10 -0.16
N VAL A 59 -15.43 3.00 1.16
CA VAL A 59 -14.99 1.81 1.89
C VAL A 59 -15.99 0.70 1.65
N LEU A 60 -15.53 -0.41 1.06
CA LEU A 60 -16.40 -1.57 0.87
C LEU A 60 -16.34 -2.45 2.12
N VAL A 61 -17.39 -2.39 2.93
CA VAL A 61 -17.54 -3.19 4.15
C VAL A 61 -17.76 -4.66 3.80
N SER A 62 -17.00 -5.55 4.42
CA SER A 62 -17.10 -6.99 4.17
C SER A 62 -16.93 -7.80 5.46
N PRO A 63 -17.59 -8.96 5.60
CA PRO A 63 -17.31 -9.91 6.68
C PRO A 63 -15.84 -10.38 6.72
N LEU A 64 -15.12 -10.25 5.60
CA LEU A 64 -13.70 -10.59 5.47
C LEU A 64 -12.77 -9.41 5.81
N GLY A 65 -13.32 -8.29 6.28
CA GLY A 65 -12.61 -7.04 6.54
C GLY A 65 -12.87 -5.98 5.49
N ASP A 66 -12.89 -4.72 5.92
CA ASP A 66 -13.16 -3.57 5.07
C ASP A 66 -12.08 -3.42 3.99
N LEU A 67 -12.48 -3.10 2.77
CA LEU A 67 -11.59 -2.85 1.65
C LEU A 67 -11.38 -1.34 1.48
N HIS A 68 -10.12 -0.93 1.57
CA HIS A 68 -9.68 0.45 1.41
C HIS A 68 -8.88 0.60 0.13
N THR A 69 -9.12 1.67 -0.62
CA THR A 69 -8.37 1.98 -1.84
C THR A 69 -7.53 3.23 -1.64
N PHE A 70 -6.28 3.18 -2.08
CA PHE A 70 -5.33 4.28 -1.98
C PHE A 70 -4.66 4.51 -3.32
N ILE A 71 -4.32 5.77 -3.61
CA ILE A 71 -3.32 6.09 -4.63
C ILE A 71 -2.00 6.31 -3.91
N VAL A 72 -0.98 5.57 -4.37
CA VAL A 72 0.37 5.63 -3.82
C VAL A 72 1.38 5.95 -4.90
N LYS A 73 2.47 6.61 -4.49
CA LYS A 73 3.57 7.04 -5.35
C LYS A 73 4.88 6.42 -4.91
N GLU A 74 5.62 5.82 -5.83
CA GLU A 74 6.93 5.27 -5.55
C GLU A 74 7.90 6.39 -5.15
N VAL A 75 8.50 6.28 -3.97
CA VAL A 75 9.51 7.22 -3.49
C VAL A 75 10.79 7.01 -4.32
N GLY A 76 11.16 8.02 -5.11
CA GLY A 76 12.39 8.03 -5.92
C GLY A 76 12.18 7.79 -7.42
N ALA A 77 11.25 6.91 -7.80
CA ALA A 77 10.93 6.64 -9.22
C ALA A 77 9.67 7.35 -9.73
N GLY A 78 8.76 7.76 -8.82
CA GLY A 78 7.57 8.54 -9.16
C GLY A 78 6.44 7.76 -9.82
N ALA A 79 6.50 6.42 -9.85
CA ALA A 79 5.40 5.61 -10.35
C ALA A 79 4.15 5.78 -9.48
N GLU A 80 3.00 6.07 -10.09
CA GLU A 80 1.72 6.24 -9.40
C GLU A 80 0.84 5.02 -9.65
N VAL A 81 0.32 4.41 -8.60
CA VAL A 81 -0.49 3.19 -8.67
C VAL A 81 -1.65 3.22 -7.68
N GLU A 82 -2.75 2.57 -8.04
CA GLU A 82 -3.84 2.29 -7.11
C GLU A 82 -3.53 0.99 -6.36
N VAL A 83 -3.68 1.02 -5.04
CA VAL A 83 -3.54 -0.16 -4.19
C VAL A 83 -4.81 -0.33 -3.35
N ARG A 84 -5.29 -1.57 -3.29
CA ARG A 84 -6.43 -1.98 -2.48
C ARG A 84 -5.94 -2.87 -1.36
N VAL A 85 -6.34 -2.52 -0.14
CA VAL A 85 -5.89 -3.19 1.09
C VAL A 85 -7.11 -3.62 1.88
N ARG A 86 -7.15 -4.87 2.31
CA ARG A 86 -8.26 -5.42 3.08
C ARG A 86 -7.90 -5.62 4.54
N GLY A 87 -8.78 -5.18 5.45
CA GLY A 87 -8.71 -5.52 6.87
C GLY A 87 -7.39 -5.11 7.52
N HIS A 88 -6.59 -6.09 7.94
CA HIS A 88 -5.24 -5.86 8.47
C HIS A 88 -4.22 -6.15 7.38
N VAL A 89 -3.17 -5.33 7.33
CA VAL A 89 -2.08 -5.47 6.37
C VAL A 89 -0.75 -5.38 7.09
N GLN A 90 0.24 -6.13 6.60
CA GLN A 90 1.62 -5.96 7.04
C GLN A 90 2.25 -4.78 6.30
N VAL A 91 2.78 -3.80 7.02
CA VAL A 91 3.54 -2.70 6.41
C VAL A 91 4.77 -2.38 7.23
N ARG A 92 5.79 -1.84 6.58
CA ARG A 92 6.87 -1.13 7.25
C ARG A 92 6.66 0.37 7.05
N ARG A 93 6.41 1.10 8.14
CA ARG A 93 6.28 2.56 8.09
C ARG A 93 7.63 3.22 8.24
N TYR A 94 7.96 4.10 7.31
CA TYR A 94 9.11 4.98 7.38
C TYR A 94 8.64 6.32 7.92
N ARG A 95 9.04 6.65 9.15
CA ARG A 95 8.84 8.02 9.65
C ARG A 95 9.72 8.93 8.80
N LEU A 96 9.12 9.92 8.14
CA LEU A 96 9.87 11.04 7.62
C LEU A 96 10.55 11.69 8.83
N ASN A 97 11.87 11.51 8.95
CA ASN A 97 12.67 12.31 9.86
C ASN A 97 12.61 13.74 9.31
N HIS A 98 11.79 14.57 9.95
CA HIS A 98 11.62 15.97 9.63
C HIS A 98 12.49 16.85 10.52
#